data_AF-A0A662TX18-F1
#
_entry.id   AF-A0A662TX18-F1
#
_cell.length_a   1.000
_cell.length_b   1.000
_cell.length_c   1.000
_cell.angle_alpha   90.00
_cell.angle_beta   90.00
_cell.angle_gamma   90.00
#
_symmetry.space_group_name_H-M   'P 1'
#
loop_
_entity.id
_entity.type
_entity.pdbx_description
1 polymer ?
#
loop_
_entity_poly.entity_id
_entity_poly.type
_entity_poly.pdbx_seq_one_letter_code
_entity_poly.pdbx_strand_id
1 'polypeptide(L)'
;PRATQAASAVLIFGTDAEGDGNEGIPELLPMRRKQEESNRLLQDIAQAKTHGKKLAVQLEKQKEELRGVIDPQEISNRNAEHKVTKSALAEQERIYNHKKSSFEQVQSDLKPVVQEFNQACKEITRKNPVYCEPNAGEFVSADTKFQGGTAAELDAMGRELEDQDGNKKPHPDISVPNFDELVQKWMSKTENEQVTISGEIVEDFRGKQYFYKADGSWVESEIISDLGITKNTVVADEYQDQAIEKADLTPEQLEEIRVQGLSAEEKAVEKENAIDQAATQAATMRSKLEIQGATAAKAKTDAQAWYQEQLIIIEAKYEI
;
A
#
# COMPACT_ATOMS: atom_id res chain seq x y z
N PRO A 1 -72.70 5.96 10.97
CA PRO A 1 -72.27 4.71 10.29
C PRO A 1 -72.91 3.50 10.97
N ARG A 2 -73.70 2.74 10.21
CA ARG A 2 -74.73 1.80 10.69
C ARG A 2 -74.16 0.64 11.52
N ALA A 3 -74.80 0.39 12.66
CA ALA A 3 -74.65 -0.82 13.46
C ALA A 3 -75.50 -1.94 12.84
N THR A 4 -74.90 -3.09 12.57
CA THR A 4 -75.59 -4.29 12.11
C THR A 4 -75.76 -5.23 13.30
N GLN A 5 -76.97 -5.29 13.86
CA GLN A 5 -77.35 -6.33 14.80
C GLN A 5 -77.52 -7.65 14.03
N ALA A 6 -76.71 -8.66 14.38
CA ALA A 6 -76.88 -10.02 13.90
C ALA A 6 -77.96 -10.73 14.74
N ALA A 7 -78.99 -11.23 14.06
CA ALA A 7 -80.08 -12.01 14.64
C ALA A 7 -79.55 -13.35 15.20
N SER A 8 -79.84 -13.62 16.46
CA SER A 8 -79.65 -14.94 17.07
C SER A 8 -80.85 -15.82 16.72
N ALA A 9 -80.65 -16.78 15.83
CA ALA A 9 -81.62 -17.84 15.57
C ALA A 9 -81.51 -18.91 16.67
N VAL A 10 -82.49 -18.96 17.56
CA VAL A 10 -82.64 -20.03 18.54
C VAL A 10 -83.39 -21.18 17.85
N LEU A 11 -82.69 -22.27 17.57
CA LEU A 11 -83.30 -23.53 17.14
C LEU A 11 -83.76 -24.28 18.41
N ILE A 12 -85.07 -24.46 18.55
CA ILE A 12 -85.67 -25.32 19.57
C ILE A 12 -85.89 -26.70 18.94
N PHE A 13 -85.21 -27.72 19.42
CA PHE A 13 -85.53 -29.12 19.09
C PHE A 13 -86.52 -29.63 20.14
N GLY A 14 -87.74 -29.93 19.70
CA GLY A 14 -88.70 -30.69 20.50
C GLY A 14 -88.24 -32.14 20.61
N THR A 15 -88.20 -32.66 21.83
CA THR A 15 -88.02 -34.10 22.10
C THR A 15 -89.36 -34.64 22.57
N ASP A 16 -90.03 -35.37 21.68
CA ASP A 16 -91.07 -36.33 22.06
C ASP A 16 -90.85 -37.56 21.19
N ALA A 17 -90.43 -38.66 21.82
CA ALA A 17 -90.67 -40.04 21.42
C ALA A 17 -89.87 -40.96 22.35
N GLU A 18 -90.58 -41.56 23.30
CA GLU A 18 -90.21 -42.86 23.87
C GLU A 18 -90.12 -43.87 22.71
N GLY A 19 -88.98 -44.54 22.56
CA GLY A 19 -88.73 -45.43 21.44
C GLY A 19 -87.47 -46.25 21.65
N ASP A 20 -87.66 -47.36 22.36
CA ASP A 20 -86.76 -48.49 22.47
C ASP A 20 -86.34 -48.97 21.06
N GLY A 21 -85.04 -49.24 20.82
CA GLY A 21 -84.63 -49.81 19.53
C GLY A 21 -83.23 -49.41 19.07
N ASN A 22 -82.28 -50.27 19.39
CA ASN A 22 -80.86 -50.22 19.07
C ASN A 22 -80.58 -50.43 17.56
N GLU A 23 -80.96 -49.48 16.71
CA GLU A 23 -80.51 -49.41 15.31
C GLU A 23 -79.61 -48.19 15.11
N GLY A 24 -78.30 -48.44 15.12
CA GLY A 24 -77.28 -47.42 14.90
C GLY A 24 -77.43 -46.79 13.51
N ILE A 25 -77.89 -45.53 13.48
CA ILE A 25 -77.91 -44.68 12.29
C ILE A 25 -76.47 -44.54 11.75
N PRO A 26 -76.13 -45.07 10.56
CA PRO A 26 -74.75 -45.07 10.05
C PRO A 26 -74.26 -43.71 9.53
N GLU A 27 -75.03 -42.63 9.67
CA GLU A 27 -74.80 -41.36 8.96
C GLU A 27 -74.21 -40.21 9.79
N LEU A 28 -73.95 -40.38 11.10
CA LEU A 28 -73.43 -39.29 11.94
C LEU A 28 -71.88 -39.24 12.06
N LEU A 29 -71.18 -40.27 11.60
CA LEU A 29 -69.71 -40.31 11.58
C LEU A 29 -69.03 -39.18 10.77
N PRO A 30 -69.51 -38.77 9.58
CA PRO A 30 -68.90 -37.67 8.84
C PRO A 30 -69.10 -36.29 9.50
N MET A 31 -70.14 -36.09 10.32
CA MET A 31 -70.33 -34.83 11.05
C MET A 31 -69.35 -34.67 12.22
N ARG A 32 -69.08 -35.74 12.99
CA ARG A 32 -68.09 -35.67 14.08
C ARG A 32 -66.68 -35.36 13.58
N ARG A 33 -66.24 -36.00 12.48
CA ARG A 33 -64.93 -35.70 11.88
C ARG A 33 -64.82 -34.25 11.40
N LYS A 34 -65.86 -33.72 10.76
CA LYS A 34 -65.90 -32.30 10.34
C LYS A 34 -65.86 -31.34 11.52
N GLN A 35 -66.48 -31.69 12.65
CA GLN A 35 -66.47 -30.88 13.86
C GLN A 35 -65.11 -30.92 14.57
N GLU A 36 -64.45 -32.07 14.62
CA GLU A 36 -63.08 -32.23 15.15
C GLU A 36 -62.06 -31.48 14.29
N GLU A 37 -62.16 -31.56 12.96
CA GLU A 37 -61.33 -30.78 12.03
C GLU A 37 -61.53 -29.27 12.20
N SER A 38 -62.79 -28.83 12.34
CA SER A 38 -63.12 -27.42 12.61
C SER A 38 -62.51 -26.93 13.92
N ASN A 39 -62.59 -27.72 14.98
CA ASN A 39 -62.00 -27.38 16.28
C ASN A 39 -60.46 -27.32 16.21
N ARG A 40 -59.83 -28.24 15.45
CA ARG A 40 -58.38 -28.26 15.24
C ARG A 40 -57.92 -27.02 14.47
N LEU A 41 -58.63 -26.64 13.41
CA LEU A 41 -58.38 -25.41 12.65
C LEU A 41 -58.51 -24.17 13.53
N LEU A 42 -59.52 -24.09 14.40
CA LEU A 42 -59.68 -22.98 15.34
C LEU A 42 -58.51 -22.90 16.33
N GLN A 43 -58.00 -24.03 16.78
CA GLN A 43 -56.84 -24.09 17.67
C GLN A 43 -55.55 -23.65 16.95
N ASP A 44 -55.34 -24.10 15.72
CA ASP A 44 -54.18 -23.71 14.89
C ASP A 44 -54.22 -22.20 14.58
N ILE A 45 -55.39 -21.64 14.27
CA ILE A 45 -55.59 -20.19 14.07
C ILE A 45 -55.26 -19.40 15.36
N ALA A 46 -55.67 -19.90 16.52
CA ALA A 46 -55.36 -19.26 17.80
C ALA A 46 -53.86 -19.29 18.12
N GLN A 47 -53.17 -20.40 17.83
CA GLN A 47 -51.73 -20.53 17.97
C GLN A 47 -50.97 -19.62 16.99
N ALA A 48 -51.39 -19.55 15.72
CA ALA A 48 -50.81 -18.65 14.73
C ALA A 48 -50.98 -17.18 15.14
N LYS A 49 -52.14 -16.81 15.69
CA LYS A 49 -52.41 -15.44 16.16
C LYS A 49 -51.56 -15.05 17.36
N THR A 50 -51.31 -15.98 18.30
CA THR A 50 -50.43 -15.73 19.45
C THR A 50 -48.97 -15.66 19.03
N HIS A 51 -48.53 -16.51 18.10
CA HIS A 51 -47.19 -16.45 17.52
C HIS A 51 -46.95 -15.14 16.74
N GLY A 52 -47.89 -14.73 15.90
CA GLY A 52 -47.83 -13.45 15.18
C GLY A 52 -47.75 -12.23 16.11
N LYS A 53 -48.46 -12.24 17.24
CA LYS A 53 -48.33 -11.19 18.26
C LYS A 53 -46.94 -11.16 18.90
N LYS A 54 -46.35 -12.32 19.21
CA LYS A 54 -44.98 -12.40 19.75
C LYS A 54 -43.94 -11.86 18.77
N LEU A 55 -44.07 -12.21 17.48
CA LEU A 55 -43.22 -11.69 16.42
C LEU A 55 -43.35 -10.17 16.28
N ALA A 56 -44.58 -9.63 16.29
CA ALA A 56 -44.79 -8.19 16.24
C ALA A 56 -44.13 -7.45 17.41
N VAL A 57 -44.19 -7.99 18.62
CA VAL A 57 -43.51 -7.42 19.79
C VAL A 57 -41.98 -7.49 19.67
N GLN A 58 -41.43 -8.62 19.18
CA GLN A 58 -39.99 -8.73 18.92
C GLN A 58 -39.53 -7.73 17.85
N LEU A 59 -40.32 -7.53 16.81
CA LEU A 59 -39.99 -6.64 15.70
C LEU A 59 -40.04 -5.17 16.13
N GLU A 60 -41.02 -4.77 16.95
CA GLU A 60 -41.04 -3.44 17.56
C GLU A 60 -39.88 -3.25 18.55
N LYS A 61 -39.50 -4.27 19.33
CA LYS A 61 -38.32 -4.20 20.19
C LYS A 61 -37.04 -4.00 19.37
N GLN A 62 -36.86 -4.72 18.27
CA GLN A 62 -35.72 -4.56 17.37
C GLN A 62 -35.69 -3.19 16.69
N LYS A 63 -36.85 -2.64 16.32
CA LYS A 63 -36.94 -1.27 15.78
C LYS A 63 -36.53 -0.23 16.82
N GLU A 64 -36.93 -0.41 18.07
CA GLU A 64 -36.57 0.52 19.14
C GLU A 64 -35.08 0.43 19.50
N GLU A 65 -34.51 -0.79 19.54
CA GLU A 65 -33.06 -1.01 19.67
C GLU A 65 -32.28 -0.33 18.53
N LEU A 66 -32.76 -0.42 17.27
CA LEU A 66 -32.14 0.25 16.13
C LEU A 66 -32.30 1.78 16.16
N ARG A 67 -33.41 2.30 16.68
CA ARG A 67 -33.62 3.75 16.87
C ARG A 67 -32.68 4.36 17.91
N GLY A 68 -32.29 3.60 18.92
CA GLY A 68 -31.30 4.04 19.93
C GLY A 68 -29.86 4.02 19.42
N VAL A 69 -29.55 3.25 18.38
CA VAL A 69 -28.19 3.11 17.82
C VAL A 69 -27.95 4.06 16.64
N ILE A 70 -29.01 4.49 15.96
CA ILE A 70 -28.92 5.35 14.79
C ILE A 70 -29.34 6.77 15.20
N ASP A 71 -28.38 7.62 15.57
CA ASP A 71 -28.63 9.04 15.73
C ASP A 71 -28.83 9.67 14.33
N PRO A 72 -30.04 10.17 14.01
CA PRO A 72 -30.29 10.82 12.72
C PRO A 72 -29.37 12.02 12.48
N GLN A 73 -28.92 12.67 13.57
CA GLN A 73 -27.99 13.79 13.52
C GLN A 73 -26.58 13.31 13.12
N GLU A 74 -26.11 12.17 13.65
CA GLU A 74 -24.84 11.59 13.21
C GLU A 74 -24.86 11.15 11.73
N ILE A 75 -25.97 10.57 11.25
CA ILE A 75 -26.09 10.22 9.82
C ILE A 75 -26.08 11.49 8.97
N SER A 76 -26.77 12.55 9.39
CA SER A 76 -26.76 13.84 8.71
C SER A 76 -25.34 14.44 8.68
N ASN A 77 -24.62 14.40 9.80
CA ASN A 77 -23.25 14.88 9.93
C ASN A 77 -22.27 14.06 9.07
N ARG A 78 -22.34 12.73 9.13
CA ARG A 78 -21.53 11.83 8.28
C ARG A 78 -21.79 12.06 6.80
N ASN A 79 -23.03 12.29 6.39
CA ASN A 79 -23.37 12.61 5.00
C ASN A 79 -22.86 14.00 4.58
N ALA A 80 -22.87 14.99 5.48
CA ALA A 80 -22.29 16.31 5.24
C ALA A 80 -20.75 16.23 5.09
N GLU A 81 -20.08 15.49 5.97
CA GLU A 81 -18.63 15.22 5.91
C GLU A 81 -18.25 14.46 4.63
N HIS A 82 -19.04 13.46 4.22
CA HIS A 82 -18.84 12.75 2.96
C HIS A 82 -18.99 13.65 1.71
N LYS A 83 -19.84 14.67 1.80
CA LYS A 83 -20.04 15.65 0.72
C LYS A 83 -18.89 16.66 0.67
N VAL A 84 -18.37 17.08 1.83
CA VAL A 84 -17.19 17.94 1.94
C VAL A 84 -15.94 17.21 1.42
N THR A 85 -15.74 15.94 1.78
CA THR A 85 -14.60 15.14 1.32
C THR A 85 -14.63 14.86 -0.18
N LYS A 86 -15.81 14.57 -0.78
CA LYS A 86 -15.92 14.47 -2.24
C LYS A 86 -15.63 15.79 -2.96
N SER A 87 -16.06 16.92 -2.39
CA SER A 87 -15.74 18.24 -2.93
C SER A 87 -14.25 18.56 -2.83
N ALA A 88 -13.61 18.20 -1.72
CA ALA A 88 -12.18 18.41 -1.51
C ALA A 88 -11.33 17.53 -2.46
N LEU A 89 -11.75 16.27 -2.68
CA LEU A 89 -11.09 15.37 -3.62
C LEU A 89 -11.19 15.88 -5.07
N ALA A 90 -12.37 16.35 -5.48
CA ALA A 90 -12.56 16.94 -6.81
C ALA A 90 -11.72 18.21 -7.03
N GLU A 91 -11.52 19.02 -5.99
CA GLU A 91 -10.67 20.20 -6.06
C GLU A 91 -9.18 19.82 -6.12
N GLN A 92 -8.73 18.83 -5.34
CA GLN A 92 -7.38 18.29 -5.45
C GLN A 92 -7.10 17.71 -6.84
N GLU A 93 -8.05 16.98 -7.43
CA GLU A 93 -7.92 16.43 -8.78
C GLU A 93 -7.83 17.53 -9.84
N ARG A 94 -8.58 18.63 -9.69
CA ARG A 94 -8.43 19.83 -10.53
C ARG A 94 -7.05 20.47 -10.40
N ILE A 95 -6.58 20.67 -9.18
CA ILE A 95 -5.25 21.25 -8.91
C ILE A 95 -4.16 20.37 -9.51
N TYR A 96 -4.25 19.04 -9.34
CA TYR A 96 -3.30 18.08 -9.89
C TYR A 96 -3.28 18.15 -11.43
N ASN A 97 -4.46 18.09 -12.08
CA ASN A 97 -4.57 18.14 -13.53
C ASN A 97 -4.06 19.47 -14.10
N HIS A 98 -4.31 20.59 -13.42
CA HIS A 98 -3.78 21.89 -13.79
C HIS A 98 -2.24 21.90 -13.73
N LYS A 99 -1.65 21.45 -12.61
CA LYS A 99 -0.19 21.36 -12.45
C LYS A 99 0.45 20.44 -13.48
N LYS A 100 -0.16 19.29 -13.76
CA LYS A 100 0.31 18.35 -14.78
C LYS A 100 0.35 19.01 -16.17
N SER A 101 -0.73 19.70 -16.56
CA SER A 101 -0.78 20.41 -17.84
C SER A 101 0.26 21.54 -17.92
N SER A 102 0.47 22.30 -16.83
CA SER A 102 1.53 23.31 -16.78
C SER A 102 2.92 22.71 -16.93
N PHE A 103 3.18 21.54 -16.31
CA PHE A 103 4.46 20.84 -16.45
C PHE A 103 4.69 20.35 -17.88
N GLU A 104 3.67 19.76 -18.52
CA GLU A 104 3.73 19.32 -19.92
C GLU A 104 4.00 20.51 -20.86
N GLN A 105 3.40 21.66 -20.60
CA GLN A 105 3.66 22.89 -21.36
C GLN A 105 5.12 23.35 -21.18
N VAL A 106 5.64 23.38 -19.94
CA VAL A 106 7.04 23.76 -19.68
C VAL A 106 8.02 22.80 -20.36
N GLN A 107 7.75 21.49 -20.37
CA GLN A 107 8.57 20.53 -21.11
C GLN A 107 8.54 20.78 -22.62
N SER A 108 7.37 21.09 -23.17
CA SER A 108 7.21 21.45 -24.58
C SER A 108 7.99 22.72 -24.92
N ASP A 109 7.94 23.74 -24.06
CA ASP A 109 8.61 25.02 -24.24
C ASP A 109 10.15 24.91 -24.09
N LEU A 110 10.63 24.02 -23.21
CA LEU A 110 12.06 23.76 -23.03
C LEU A 110 12.69 22.96 -24.16
N LYS A 111 11.92 22.12 -24.85
CA LYS A 111 12.40 21.25 -25.92
C LYS A 111 13.15 22.01 -27.04
N PRO A 112 12.63 23.11 -27.63
CA PRO A 112 13.36 23.88 -28.64
C PRO A 112 14.61 24.55 -28.07
N VAL A 113 14.58 25.02 -26.82
CA VAL A 113 15.74 25.67 -26.16
C VAL A 113 16.88 24.66 -25.97
N VAL A 114 16.57 23.45 -25.52
CA VAL A 114 17.56 22.36 -25.37
C VAL A 114 18.10 21.94 -26.74
N GLN A 115 17.26 21.90 -27.77
CA GLN A 115 17.71 21.62 -29.14
C GLN A 115 18.65 22.70 -29.67
N GLU A 116 18.31 23.98 -29.48
CA GLU A 116 19.15 25.11 -29.87
C GLU A 116 20.48 25.12 -29.11
N PHE A 117 20.45 24.89 -27.79
CA PHE A 117 21.66 24.76 -26.97
C PHE A 117 22.57 23.63 -27.46
N ASN A 118 22.02 22.43 -27.67
CA ASN A 118 22.79 21.29 -28.18
C ASN A 118 23.37 21.56 -29.57
N GLN A 119 22.65 22.28 -30.42
CA GLN A 119 23.12 22.67 -31.73
C GLN A 119 24.22 23.74 -31.65
N ALA A 120 24.08 24.73 -30.76
CA ALA A 120 25.09 25.71 -30.47
C ALA A 120 26.36 25.07 -29.90
N CYS A 121 26.25 24.10 -28.98
CA CYS A 121 27.39 23.31 -28.50
C CYS A 121 28.09 22.60 -29.65
N LYS A 122 27.36 21.89 -30.52
CA LYS A 122 27.94 21.25 -31.72
C LYS A 122 28.64 22.24 -32.64
N GLU A 123 28.05 23.41 -32.86
CA GLU A 123 28.66 24.46 -33.68
C GLU A 123 29.91 25.05 -33.04
N ILE A 124 29.90 25.31 -31.74
CA ILE A 124 31.06 25.79 -30.99
C ILE A 124 32.18 24.76 -31.05
N THR A 125 31.89 23.47 -30.80
CA THR A 125 32.86 22.38 -30.93
C THR A 125 33.42 22.28 -32.35
N ARG A 126 32.61 22.56 -33.38
CA ARG A 126 33.06 22.55 -34.79
C ARG A 126 33.88 23.79 -35.18
N LYS A 127 33.52 24.98 -34.67
CA LYS A 127 34.15 26.27 -35.01
C LYS A 127 35.40 26.54 -34.18
N ASN A 128 35.35 26.16 -32.92
CA ASN A 128 36.44 26.20 -31.96
C ASN A 128 36.69 24.76 -31.50
N PRO A 129 37.24 23.88 -32.36
CA PRO A 129 37.84 22.66 -31.84
C PRO A 129 38.85 23.14 -30.80
N VAL A 130 38.56 22.89 -29.53
CA VAL A 130 39.56 23.07 -28.48
C VAL A 130 40.57 21.97 -28.75
N TYR A 131 41.56 22.30 -29.56
CA TYR A 131 42.85 21.67 -29.46
C TYR A 131 43.33 22.09 -28.08
N CYS A 132 43.06 21.27 -27.07
CA CYS A 132 44.04 21.15 -26.02
C CYS A 132 45.31 20.75 -26.78
N GLU A 133 46.28 21.66 -26.89
CA GLU A 133 47.64 21.20 -27.09
C GLU A 133 47.83 20.19 -25.97
N PRO A 134 47.99 18.89 -26.28
CA PRO A 134 48.30 17.95 -25.25
C PRO A 134 49.60 18.45 -24.64
N ASN A 135 49.62 18.64 -23.33
CA ASN A 135 50.89 18.63 -22.63
C ASN A 135 51.60 17.35 -23.09
N ALA A 136 52.84 17.49 -23.58
CA ALA A 136 53.57 16.45 -24.31
C ALA A 136 53.28 15.04 -23.77
N GLY A 137 52.50 14.24 -24.52
CA GLY A 137 52.13 12.88 -24.10
C GLY A 137 50.78 12.31 -24.54
N GLU A 138 49.78 13.10 -24.97
CA GLU A 138 48.43 12.55 -25.28
C GLU A 138 47.96 12.86 -26.71
N PHE A 139 47.72 11.84 -27.54
CA PHE A 139 46.99 11.99 -28.80
C PHE A 139 45.53 11.57 -28.61
N VAL A 140 44.58 12.38 -29.10
CA VAL A 140 43.18 11.97 -29.26
C VAL A 140 42.87 11.81 -30.75
N SER A 141 42.46 10.60 -31.14
CA SER A 141 41.93 10.20 -32.45
C SER A 141 40.65 10.99 -32.81
N ALA A 142 40.22 11.21 -34.06
CA ALA A 142 40.27 10.33 -35.22
C ALA A 142 39.96 11.11 -36.52
N ASP A 143 40.38 10.48 -37.62
CA ASP A 143 39.96 10.63 -39.01
C ASP A 143 40.36 11.85 -39.88
N THR A 144 41.17 11.47 -40.88
CA THR A 144 41.50 12.08 -42.17
C THR A 144 42.48 13.26 -42.21
N LYS A 145 43.72 12.89 -42.62
CA LYS A 145 44.85 13.69 -43.11
C LYS A 145 45.81 14.25 -42.06
N PHE A 146 46.53 13.36 -41.37
CA PHE A 146 47.82 13.73 -40.79
C PHE A 146 48.95 13.13 -41.63
N GLN A 147 49.72 14.01 -42.30
CA GLN A 147 51.00 13.69 -42.91
C GLN A 147 52.09 14.33 -42.05
N GLY A 148 53.01 13.52 -41.50
CA GLY A 148 54.37 13.96 -41.21
C GLY A 148 54.71 14.31 -39.76
N GLY A 149 55.10 13.28 -39.00
CA GLY A 149 56.01 13.37 -37.86
C GLY A 149 56.50 11.96 -37.57
N THR A 150 57.80 11.70 -37.63
CA THR A 150 58.33 10.34 -37.41
C THR A 150 58.33 10.01 -35.92
N ALA A 151 58.10 8.74 -35.57
CA ALA A 151 58.05 8.29 -34.17
C ALA A 151 59.33 8.65 -33.36
N ALA A 152 60.46 8.84 -34.02
CA ALA A 152 61.71 9.28 -33.41
C ALA A 152 61.70 10.75 -32.95
N GLU A 153 60.91 11.63 -33.59
CA GLU A 153 60.81 13.04 -33.23
C GLU A 153 59.91 13.26 -32.01
N LEU A 154 58.92 12.39 -31.80
CA LEU A 154 58.06 12.39 -30.61
C LEU A 154 58.77 11.82 -29.37
N ASP A 155 59.61 10.79 -29.54
CA ASP A 155 60.40 10.19 -28.45
C ASP A 155 61.54 11.12 -27.94
N ALA A 156 61.98 12.07 -28.78
CA ALA A 156 62.94 13.09 -28.39
C ALA A 156 62.33 14.23 -27.54
N MET A 157 61.02 14.49 -27.65
CA MET A 157 60.34 15.57 -26.91
C MET A 157 59.86 15.16 -25.51
N GLY A 158 59.79 13.86 -25.21
CA GLY A 158 59.19 13.35 -23.96
C GLY A 158 60.15 13.12 -22.78
N ARG A 159 61.45 13.43 -22.87
CA ARG A 159 62.43 12.97 -21.85
C ARG A 159 63.05 14.03 -20.94
N GLU A 160 62.79 15.33 -21.14
CA GLU A 160 63.48 16.35 -20.34
C GLU A 160 62.51 17.45 -19.88
N LEU A 161 62.03 17.33 -18.65
CA LEU A 161 61.54 18.48 -17.88
C LEU A 161 62.64 18.89 -16.90
N GLU A 162 63.15 20.10 -17.10
CA GLU A 162 64.00 20.79 -16.15
C GLU A 162 63.12 21.45 -15.08
N ASP A 163 63.47 21.26 -13.81
CA ASP A 163 62.87 22.06 -12.74
C ASP A 163 63.33 23.53 -12.85
N GLN A 164 62.77 24.41 -12.00
CA GLN A 164 63.08 25.84 -12.02
C GLN A 164 64.58 26.17 -11.75
N ASP A 165 65.36 25.17 -11.32
CA ASP A 165 66.80 25.25 -11.07
C ASP A 165 67.65 24.57 -12.16
N GLY A 166 67.03 24.07 -13.25
CA GLY A 166 67.72 23.44 -14.37
C GLY A 166 68.12 21.98 -14.12
N ASN A 167 67.59 21.32 -13.08
CA ASN A 167 67.88 19.93 -12.81
C ASN A 167 66.88 19.01 -13.52
N LYS A 168 67.41 18.06 -14.30
CA LYS A 168 66.63 16.99 -14.94
C LYS A 168 66.23 15.96 -13.89
N LYS A 169 64.96 15.97 -13.47
CA LYS A 169 64.43 14.89 -12.63
C LYS A 169 63.79 13.83 -13.53
N PRO A 170 64.10 12.53 -13.33
CA PRO A 170 63.32 11.48 -13.98
C PRO A 170 61.87 11.59 -13.53
N HIS A 171 60.95 11.53 -14.48
CA HIS A 171 59.52 11.48 -14.21
C HIS A 171 59.25 10.29 -13.29
N PRO A 172 58.43 10.40 -12.23
CA PRO A 172 57.94 9.22 -11.55
C PRO A 172 57.23 8.35 -12.60
N ASP A 173 57.61 7.06 -12.68
CA ASP A 173 57.01 6.07 -13.58
C ASP A 173 55.53 5.88 -13.22
N ILE A 174 54.67 6.77 -13.71
CA ILE A 174 53.24 6.58 -13.74
C ILE A 174 52.97 5.80 -15.03
N SER A 175 52.90 4.46 -14.92
CA SER A 175 52.44 3.59 -16.00
C SER A 175 50.97 3.89 -16.28
N VAL A 176 50.70 4.87 -17.13
CA VAL A 176 49.35 5.10 -17.65
C VAL A 176 49.03 3.90 -18.56
N PRO A 177 47.98 3.11 -18.27
CA PRO A 177 47.60 1.99 -19.12
C PRO A 177 47.37 2.47 -20.54
N ASN A 178 47.67 1.63 -21.54
CA ASN A 178 47.41 2.00 -22.93
C ASN A 178 45.91 2.32 -23.10
N PHE A 179 45.59 3.36 -23.86
CA PHE A 179 44.23 3.82 -24.10
C PHE A 179 43.30 2.69 -24.58
N ASP A 180 43.78 1.82 -25.46
CA ASP A 180 43.02 0.66 -25.93
C ASP A 180 42.64 -0.30 -24.78
N GLU A 181 43.51 -0.47 -23.78
CA GLU A 181 43.25 -1.28 -22.59
C GLU A 181 42.21 -0.62 -21.67
N LEU A 182 42.26 0.72 -21.51
CA LEU A 182 41.26 1.47 -20.76
C LEU A 182 39.88 1.37 -21.41
N VAL A 183 39.80 1.51 -22.73
CA VAL A 183 38.54 1.37 -23.49
C VAL A 183 38.01 -0.05 -23.36
N GLN A 184 38.85 -1.08 -23.47
CA GLN A 184 38.39 -2.46 -23.28
C GLN A 184 37.87 -2.70 -21.87
N LYS A 185 38.58 -2.23 -20.83
CA LYS A 185 38.11 -2.33 -19.43
C LYS A 185 36.79 -1.59 -19.21
N TRP A 186 36.63 -0.40 -19.80
CA TRP A 186 35.39 0.36 -19.70
C TRP A 186 34.22 -0.35 -20.38
N MET A 187 34.46 -0.97 -21.53
CA MET A 187 33.45 -1.75 -22.26
C MET A 187 33.11 -3.08 -21.58
N SER A 188 34.03 -3.64 -20.78
CA SER A 188 33.83 -4.91 -20.06
C SER A 188 33.29 -4.74 -18.64
N LYS A 189 33.21 -3.52 -18.11
CA LYS A 189 32.71 -3.26 -16.76
C LYS A 189 31.25 -3.64 -16.64
N THR A 190 30.86 -4.10 -15.46
CA THR A 190 29.45 -4.33 -15.13
C THR A 190 28.74 -3.01 -14.80
N GLU A 191 27.41 -3.04 -14.68
CA GLU A 191 26.60 -1.85 -14.40
C GLU A 191 27.02 -1.13 -13.10
N ASN A 192 27.55 -1.88 -12.14
CA ASN A 192 27.96 -1.38 -10.81
C ASN A 192 29.47 -1.16 -10.70
N GLU A 193 30.17 -0.99 -11.82
CA GLU A 193 31.62 -0.78 -11.83
C GLU A 193 31.96 0.50 -12.59
N GLN A 194 32.99 1.20 -12.12
CA GLN A 194 33.63 2.30 -12.83
C GLN A 194 35.11 2.00 -13.05
N VAL A 195 35.67 2.57 -14.11
CA VAL A 195 37.10 2.46 -14.40
C VAL A 195 37.75 3.79 -14.05
N THR A 196 38.74 3.77 -13.17
CA THR A 196 39.52 4.95 -12.79
C THR A 196 40.48 5.35 -13.92
N ILE A 197 41.07 6.54 -13.83
CA ILE A 197 42.08 7.02 -14.80
C ILE A 197 43.33 6.13 -14.79
N SER A 198 43.63 5.47 -13.66
CA SER A 198 44.68 4.45 -13.54
C SER A 198 44.29 3.09 -14.13
N GLY A 199 43.08 2.94 -14.67
CA GLY A 199 42.57 1.70 -15.25
C GLY A 199 42.20 0.64 -14.21
N GLU A 200 41.99 1.03 -12.96
CA GLU A 200 41.48 0.14 -11.91
C GLU A 200 39.96 0.11 -11.99
N ILE A 201 39.39 -1.08 -11.76
CA ILE A 201 37.94 -1.24 -11.64
C ILE A 201 37.58 -0.99 -10.18
N VAL A 202 36.71 -0.03 -9.94
CA VAL A 202 36.14 0.27 -8.63
C VAL A 202 34.64 0.03 -8.66
N GLU A 203 34.13 -0.58 -7.59
CA GLU A 203 32.69 -0.76 -7.45
C GLU A 203 32.01 0.59 -7.19
N ASP A 204 30.88 0.81 -7.86
CA ASP A 204 30.10 2.03 -7.81
C ASP A 204 28.95 1.88 -6.83
N PHE A 205 29.12 2.46 -5.64
CA PHE A 205 28.08 2.49 -4.62
C PHE A 205 27.22 3.75 -4.67
N ARG A 206 27.43 4.64 -5.66
CA ARG A 206 26.69 5.91 -5.71
C ARG A 206 25.18 5.68 -5.89
N GLY A 207 24.39 6.50 -5.18
CA GLY A 207 22.94 6.38 -5.13
C GLY A 207 22.43 5.28 -4.21
N LYS A 208 23.32 4.44 -3.64
CA LYS A 208 22.93 3.43 -2.66
C LYS A 208 22.76 4.04 -1.29
N GLN A 209 21.81 3.49 -0.55
CA GLN A 209 21.49 3.86 0.82
C GLN A 209 21.37 2.59 1.66
N TYR A 210 21.93 2.60 2.86
CA TYR A 210 21.93 1.45 3.75
C TYR A 210 21.14 1.73 5.02
N PHE A 211 20.58 0.68 5.59
CA PHE A 211 19.89 0.69 6.88
C PHE A 211 20.52 -0.36 7.78
N TYR A 212 20.71 -0.04 9.05
CA TYR A 212 21.27 -0.96 10.05
C TYR A 212 20.56 -0.80 11.39
N LYS A 213 20.61 -1.82 12.26
CA LYS A 213 20.05 -1.73 13.62
C LYS A 213 21.14 -1.31 14.60
N ALA A 214 20.98 -0.13 15.21
CA ALA A 214 21.76 0.33 16.34
C ALA A 214 20.85 0.45 17.57
N ASP A 215 21.25 -0.18 18.68
CA ASP A 215 20.48 -0.19 19.94
C ASP A 215 18.99 -0.57 19.77
N GLY A 216 18.69 -1.50 18.85
CA GLY A 216 17.35 -1.98 18.57
C GLY A 216 16.52 -1.11 17.62
N SER A 217 17.03 0.06 17.24
CA SER A 217 16.40 0.99 16.30
C SER A 217 17.06 0.92 14.93
N TRP A 218 16.26 1.06 13.87
CA TRP A 218 16.78 1.25 12.51
C TRP A 218 17.41 2.64 12.37
N VAL A 219 18.61 2.66 11.81
CA VAL A 219 19.34 3.88 11.47
C VAL A 219 19.52 3.91 9.95
N GLU A 220 19.16 5.05 9.37
CA GLU A 220 19.34 5.35 7.95
C GLU A 220 20.73 5.94 7.72
N SER A 221 21.53 5.35 6.84
CA SER A 221 22.82 5.92 6.44
C SER A 221 22.61 7.08 5.46
N GLU A 222 23.63 7.92 5.32
CA GLU A 222 23.70 8.87 4.21
C GLU A 222 23.71 8.11 2.87
N ILE A 223 23.12 8.73 1.84
CA ILE A 223 23.20 8.24 0.46
C ILE A 223 24.62 8.48 -0.03
N ILE A 224 25.25 7.46 -0.59
CA ILE A 224 26.58 7.60 -1.17
C ILE A 224 26.48 8.48 -2.43
N SER A 225 27.07 9.67 -2.41
CA SER A 225 27.10 10.59 -3.57
C SER A 225 28.37 10.48 -4.40
N ASP A 226 29.47 10.11 -3.76
CA ASP A 226 30.81 10.23 -4.33
C ASP A 226 31.39 8.87 -4.72
N LEU A 227 32.19 8.85 -5.79
CA LEU A 227 32.84 7.63 -6.26
C LEU A 227 33.98 7.24 -5.30
N GLY A 228 34.12 5.94 -5.03
CA GLY A 228 35.15 5.41 -4.12
C GLY A 228 34.74 5.42 -2.64
N ILE A 229 33.59 6.00 -2.30
CA ILE A 229 32.95 5.80 -1.01
C ILE A 229 32.25 4.44 -1.02
N THR A 230 32.49 3.65 0.02
CA THR A 230 31.92 2.29 0.15
C THR A 230 30.93 2.22 1.30
N LYS A 231 30.20 1.11 1.40
CA LYS A 231 29.35 0.80 2.55
C LYS A 231 30.06 1.01 3.89
N ASN A 232 31.35 0.65 3.97
CA ASN A 232 32.16 0.76 5.18
C ASN A 232 32.45 2.21 5.60
N THR A 233 32.28 3.15 4.68
CA THR A 233 32.49 4.58 4.95
C THR A 233 31.25 5.25 5.54
N VAL A 234 30.05 4.80 5.17
CA VAL A 234 28.77 5.40 5.58
C VAL A 234 28.07 4.64 6.72
N VAL A 235 28.55 3.44 7.05
CA VAL A 235 28.08 2.61 8.16
C VAL A 235 29.23 2.41 9.14
N ALA A 236 28.98 2.67 10.44
CA ALA A 236 30.00 2.46 11.47
C ALA A 236 30.44 0.98 11.51
N ASP A 237 31.73 0.75 11.77
CA ASP A 237 32.39 -0.57 11.66
C ASP A 237 31.61 -1.70 12.35
N GLU A 238 31.06 -1.46 13.53
CA GLU A 238 30.32 -2.46 14.32
C GLU A 238 28.98 -2.89 13.70
N TYR A 239 28.44 -2.15 12.72
CA TYR A 239 27.18 -2.44 12.05
C TYR A 239 27.34 -2.82 10.57
N GLN A 240 28.56 -2.88 10.04
CA GLN A 240 28.79 -3.16 8.62
C GLN A 240 28.18 -4.50 8.19
N ASP A 241 28.30 -5.55 8.99
CA ASP A 241 27.73 -6.88 8.68
C ASP A 241 26.20 -6.91 8.74
N GLN A 242 25.58 -5.95 9.43
CA GLN A 242 24.13 -5.86 9.62
C GLN A 242 23.47 -4.88 8.66
N ALA A 243 24.24 -4.06 7.94
CA ALA A 243 23.71 -3.06 7.05
C ALA A 243 23.13 -3.70 5.77
N ILE A 244 21.87 -3.36 5.49
CA ILE A 244 21.07 -3.85 4.37
C ILE A 244 20.83 -2.68 3.41
N GLU A 245 21.01 -2.89 2.11
CA GLU A 245 20.69 -1.87 1.12
C GLU A 245 19.18 -1.62 1.12
N LYS A 246 18.74 -0.37 0.95
CA LYS A 246 17.31 0.01 0.97
C LYS A 246 16.45 -0.85 0.04
N ALA A 247 17.00 -1.22 -1.12
CA ALA A 247 16.32 -2.05 -2.11
C ALA A 247 16.06 -3.48 -1.65
N ASP A 248 16.83 -3.96 -0.66
CA ASP A 248 16.78 -5.33 -0.14
C ASP A 248 15.99 -5.45 1.19
N LEU A 249 15.45 -4.35 1.70
CA LEU A 249 14.61 -4.37 2.90
C LEU A 249 13.29 -5.11 2.63
N THR A 250 12.88 -5.98 3.56
CA THR A 250 11.57 -6.64 3.47
C THR A 250 10.44 -5.64 3.77
N PRO A 251 9.19 -5.92 3.32
CA PRO A 251 8.04 -5.09 3.66
C PRO A 251 7.85 -4.87 5.16
N GLU A 252 8.15 -5.88 5.98
CA GLU A 252 8.09 -5.80 7.44
C GLU A 252 9.15 -4.85 8.00
N GLN A 253 10.39 -4.90 7.48
CA GLN A 253 11.46 -4.00 7.90
C GLN A 253 11.17 -2.55 7.48
N LEU A 254 10.64 -2.34 6.28
CA LEU A 254 10.19 -1.02 5.82
C LEU A 254 9.08 -0.46 6.71
N GLU A 255 8.15 -1.30 7.15
CA GLU A 255 7.10 -0.90 8.07
C GLU A 255 7.63 -0.59 9.47
N GLU A 256 8.61 -1.34 9.99
CA GLU A 256 9.31 -1.01 11.24
C GLU A 256 9.99 0.37 11.14
N ILE A 257 10.73 0.64 10.06
CA ILE A 257 11.39 1.92 9.82
C ILE A 257 10.35 3.05 9.76
N ARG A 258 9.23 2.84 9.07
CA ARG A 258 8.15 3.83 8.97
C ARG A 258 7.56 4.14 10.34
N VAL A 259 7.20 3.12 11.12
CA VAL A 259 6.61 3.28 12.45
C VAL A 259 7.60 3.99 13.37
N GLN A 260 8.89 3.63 13.33
CA GLN A 260 9.92 4.30 14.14
C GLN A 260 10.05 5.79 13.81
N GLY A 261 9.85 6.17 12.54
CA GLY A 261 9.86 7.56 12.08
C GLY A 261 8.63 8.40 12.45
N LEU A 262 7.56 7.78 12.98
CA LEU A 262 6.37 8.49 13.43
C LEU A 262 6.61 9.22 14.75
N SER A 263 5.98 10.38 14.90
CA SER A 263 5.87 11.05 16.21
C SER A 263 5.03 10.22 17.19
N ALA A 264 5.14 10.53 18.49
CA ALA A 264 4.35 9.85 19.52
C ALA A 264 2.84 10.03 19.31
N GLU A 265 2.42 11.22 18.87
CA GLU A 265 1.03 11.53 18.54
C GLU A 265 0.54 10.72 17.33
N GLU A 266 1.34 10.61 16.26
CA GLU A 266 1.00 9.83 15.08
C GLU A 266 0.93 8.33 15.39
N LYS A 267 1.87 7.81 16.19
CA LYS A 267 1.83 6.42 16.68
C LYS A 267 0.54 6.14 17.46
N ALA A 268 0.12 7.06 18.33
CA ALA A 268 -1.12 6.92 19.10
C ALA A 268 -2.36 6.87 18.20
N VAL A 269 -2.43 7.76 17.20
CA VAL A 269 -3.55 7.81 16.24
C VAL A 269 -3.58 6.56 15.36
N GLU A 270 -2.44 6.12 14.82
CA GLU A 270 -2.39 4.90 14.02
C GLU A 270 -2.69 3.63 14.85
N LYS A 271 -2.25 3.59 16.11
CA LYS A 271 -2.58 2.51 17.04
C LYS A 271 -4.09 2.43 17.29
N GLU A 272 -4.75 3.55 17.57
CA GLU A 272 -6.20 3.60 17.79
C GLU A 272 -6.96 3.14 16.54
N ASN A 273 -6.57 3.63 15.36
CA ASN A 273 -7.15 3.19 14.09
C ASN A 273 -6.97 1.69 13.84
N ALA A 274 -5.80 1.12 14.17
CA ALA A 274 -5.54 -0.31 14.03
C ALA A 274 -6.42 -1.15 14.99
N ILE A 275 -6.62 -0.67 16.22
CA ILE A 275 -7.51 -1.30 17.21
C ILE A 275 -8.96 -1.32 16.69
N ASP A 276 -9.45 -0.20 16.16
CA ASP A 276 -10.80 -0.09 15.60
C ASP A 276 -11.01 -1.01 14.38
N GLN A 277 -9.99 -1.10 13.52
CA GLN A 277 -10.01 -2.04 12.40
C GLN A 277 -10.04 -3.49 12.88
N ALA A 278 -9.22 -3.85 13.88
CA ALA A 278 -9.25 -5.18 14.48
C ALA A 278 -10.62 -5.49 15.10
N ALA A 279 -11.25 -4.53 15.79
CA ALA A 279 -12.59 -4.71 16.35
C ALA A 279 -13.64 -4.97 15.25
N THR A 280 -13.56 -4.23 14.15
CA THR A 280 -14.44 -4.39 12.97
C THR A 280 -14.25 -5.75 12.31
N GLN A 281 -13.00 -6.21 12.17
CA GLN A 281 -12.68 -7.53 11.61
C GLN A 281 -13.16 -8.66 12.52
N ALA A 282 -13.02 -8.52 13.85
CA ALA A 282 -13.53 -9.49 14.81
C ALA A 282 -15.05 -9.61 14.74
N ALA A 283 -15.77 -8.48 14.62
CA ALA A 283 -17.21 -8.48 14.41
C ALA A 283 -17.60 -9.21 13.11
N THR A 284 -16.87 -8.95 12.02
CA THR A 284 -17.06 -9.63 10.73
C THR A 284 -16.78 -11.13 10.81
N MET A 285 -15.71 -11.52 11.50
CA MET A 285 -15.34 -12.92 11.73
C MET A 285 -16.42 -13.66 12.50
N ARG A 286 -16.94 -13.06 13.57
CA ARG A 286 -18.08 -13.61 14.32
C ARG A 286 -19.28 -13.87 13.40
N SER A 287 -19.69 -12.87 12.61
CA SER A 287 -20.82 -13.04 11.69
C SER A 287 -20.58 -14.15 10.66
N LYS A 288 -19.36 -14.28 10.13
CA LYS A 288 -18.99 -15.37 9.21
C LYS A 288 -19.08 -16.75 9.87
N LEU A 289 -18.60 -16.89 11.11
CA LEU A 289 -18.67 -18.15 11.85
C LEU A 289 -20.12 -18.57 12.15
N GLU A 290 -20.98 -17.61 12.50
CA GLU A 290 -22.42 -17.88 12.73
C GLU A 290 -23.10 -18.37 11.44
N ILE A 291 -22.79 -17.76 10.28
CA ILE A 291 -23.30 -18.20 8.97
C ILE A 291 -22.81 -19.62 8.62
N GLN A 292 -21.58 -19.97 9.01
CA GLN A 292 -21.01 -21.30 8.81
C GLN A 292 -21.56 -22.37 9.77
N GLY A 293 -22.50 -22.01 10.64
CA GLY A 293 -23.19 -22.94 11.54
C GLY A 293 -22.57 -23.04 12.94
N ALA A 294 -21.59 -22.21 13.29
CA ALA A 294 -21.14 -22.11 14.67
C ALA A 294 -22.25 -21.50 15.54
N THR A 295 -22.40 -21.99 16.77
CA THR A 295 -23.30 -21.34 17.75
C THR A 295 -22.82 -19.92 18.04
N ALA A 296 -23.75 -18.99 18.32
CA ALA A 296 -23.40 -17.59 18.64
C ALA A 296 -22.39 -17.46 19.78
N ALA A 297 -22.45 -18.36 20.78
CA ALA A 297 -21.51 -18.38 21.91
C ALA A 297 -20.09 -18.76 21.46
N LYS A 298 -19.95 -19.80 20.62
CA LYS A 298 -18.67 -20.21 20.06
C LYS A 298 -18.10 -19.15 19.13
N ALA A 299 -18.90 -18.65 18.19
CA ALA A 299 -18.47 -17.60 17.25
C ALA A 299 -17.98 -16.33 17.95
N LYS A 300 -18.66 -15.92 19.04
CA LYS A 300 -18.22 -14.80 19.88
C LYS A 300 -16.88 -15.09 20.56
N THR A 301 -16.71 -16.28 21.13
CA THR A 301 -15.49 -16.67 21.84
C THR A 301 -14.29 -16.70 20.90
N ASP A 302 -14.45 -17.32 19.72
CA ASP A 302 -13.38 -17.43 18.73
C ASP A 302 -12.98 -16.05 18.17
N ALA A 303 -13.97 -15.20 17.86
CA ALA A 303 -13.69 -13.83 17.41
C ALA A 303 -13.04 -12.95 18.49
N GLN A 304 -13.42 -13.12 19.76
CA GLN A 304 -12.81 -12.40 20.88
C GLN A 304 -11.37 -12.85 21.11
N ALA A 305 -11.09 -14.15 21.04
CA ALA A 305 -9.73 -14.68 21.15
C ALA A 305 -8.82 -14.10 20.06
N TRP A 306 -9.28 -14.11 18.80
CA TRP A 306 -8.55 -13.50 17.69
C TRP A 306 -8.31 -12.01 17.90
N TYR A 307 -9.30 -11.25 18.36
CA TYR A 307 -9.14 -9.81 18.64
C TYR A 307 -8.08 -9.56 19.72
N GLN A 308 -8.04 -10.36 20.79
CA GLN A 308 -7.02 -10.23 21.84
C GLN A 308 -5.61 -10.54 21.32
N GLU A 309 -5.46 -11.52 20.44
CA GLU A 309 -4.18 -11.79 19.76
C GLU A 309 -3.74 -10.60 18.89
N GLN A 310 -4.67 -9.97 18.16
CA GLN A 310 -4.36 -8.78 17.37
C GLN A 310 -3.99 -7.58 18.23
N LEU A 311 -4.63 -7.39 19.38
CA LEU A 311 -4.26 -6.32 20.31
C LEU A 311 -2.80 -6.45 20.75
N ILE A 312 -2.35 -7.67 21.08
CA ILE A 312 -0.95 -7.91 21.47
C ILE A 312 0.02 -7.54 20.33
N ILE A 313 -0.32 -7.91 19.09
CA ILE A 313 0.51 -7.59 17.90
C ILE A 313 0.54 -6.07 17.67
N ILE A 314 -0.60 -5.40 17.77
CA ILE A 314 -0.71 -3.95 17.60
C ILE A 314 0.06 -3.22 18.71
N GLU A 315 -0.07 -3.66 19.96
CA GLU A 315 0.67 -3.10 21.09
C GLU A 315 2.17 -3.22 20.88
N ALA A 316 2.67 -4.42 20.56
CA ALA A 316 4.09 -4.64 20.29
C ALA A 316 4.60 -3.79 19.12
N LYS A 317 3.79 -3.57 18.09
CA LYS A 317 4.17 -2.76 16.91
C LYS A 317 4.40 -1.29 17.24
N TYR A 318 3.58 -0.71 18.12
CA TYR A 318 3.61 0.74 18.42
C TYR A 318 4.26 1.07 19.78
N GLU A 319 4.82 0.10 20.48
CA GLU A 319 5.61 0.29 21.72
C GLU A 319 7.09 0.61 21.43
N ILE A 320 7.56 0.28 20.22
CA ILE A 320 8.86 0.66 19.63
C ILE A 320 8.81 2.13 19.21
#